data_AF-E2IHA8-F1
#
_entry.id   AF-E2IHA8-F1
#
_cell.length_a   1.000
_cell.length_b   1.000
_cell.length_c   1.000
_cell.angle_alpha   90.00
_cell.angle_beta   90.00
_cell.angle_gamma   90.00
#
_symmetry.space_group_name_H-M   'P 1'
#
loop_
_entity.id
_entity.type
_entity.pdbx_description
1 polymer ?
#
loop_
_entity_poly.entity_id
_entity_poly.type
_entity_poly.pdbx_seq_one_letter_code
_entity_poly.pdbx_strand_id
1 'polypeptide(L)'
;MEMVSVELWRHEVRRCGLVALVTPLAVVASTTLLSALAGGGMHDFLAVWLPAALLPLVAGVCAVGVVSREVMPELQATFPTPYPVTVRRRLRLLIVAVGAGVVVLAVSAATGAGHDPVTGQGASGPVLSSLFSAASSAAFSLLLIGMGAYAAAGRTRNRGGPASALVMTAWLAKLLVLDRIPLPPAAVAVAFAAAGVWSMVRGSTRAGGEAV
;
A
#
# COMPACT_ATOMS: atom_id res chain seq x y z
N MET A 1 15.69 -17.44 -17.28
CA MET A 1 15.57 -16.57 -16.09
C MET A 1 16.91 -15.91 -15.88
N GLU A 2 17.10 -14.67 -16.35
CA GLU A 2 18.28 -13.90 -15.99
C GLU A 2 18.26 -13.70 -14.47
N MET A 3 19.32 -14.15 -13.79
CA MET A 3 19.50 -13.87 -12.37
C MET A 3 19.69 -12.36 -12.22
N VAL A 4 18.60 -11.66 -11.88
CA VAL A 4 18.66 -10.25 -11.54
C VAL A 4 19.62 -10.09 -10.37
N SER A 5 20.73 -9.38 -10.58
CA SER A 5 21.78 -9.25 -9.59
C SER A 5 21.27 -8.54 -8.33
N VAL A 6 21.72 -8.99 -7.16
CA VAL A 6 21.41 -8.37 -5.85
C VAL A 6 21.76 -6.88 -5.85
N GLU A 7 22.79 -6.51 -6.60
CA GLU A 7 23.25 -5.13 -6.80
C GLU A 7 22.19 -4.25 -7.46
N LEU A 8 21.44 -4.80 -8.42
CA LEU A 8 20.36 -4.07 -9.08
C LEU A 8 19.24 -3.71 -8.11
N TRP A 9 18.82 -4.66 -7.26
CA TRP A 9 17.80 -4.40 -6.25
C TRP A 9 18.29 -3.42 -5.18
N ARG A 10 19.55 -3.54 -4.76
CA ARG A 10 20.16 -2.57 -3.83
C ARG A 10 20.18 -1.17 -4.41
N HIS A 11 20.46 -1.03 -5.71
CA HIS A 11 20.42 0.24 -6.42
C HIS A 11 19.00 0.82 -6.44
N GLU A 12 17.99 0.01 -6.79
CA GLU A 12 16.59 0.45 -6.84
C GLU A 12 16.05 0.85 -5.46
N VAL A 13 16.43 0.14 -4.39
CA VAL A 13 16.08 0.50 -3.00
C VAL A 13 16.59 1.91 -2.64
N ARG A 14 17.84 2.23 -3.01
CA ARG A 14 18.40 3.57 -2.78
C ARG A 14 17.66 4.65 -3.57
N ARG A 15 17.26 4.34 -4.82
CA ARG A 15 16.56 5.26 -5.72
C ARG A 15 15.10 5.51 -5.29
N CYS A 16 14.39 4.47 -4.83
CA CYS A 16 13.03 4.61 -4.27
C CYS A 16 13.00 5.55 -3.05
N GLY A 17 14.11 5.62 -2.32
CA GLY A 17 14.21 6.31 -1.04
C GLY A 17 13.76 5.39 0.10
N LEU A 18 14.67 5.15 1.05
CA LEU A 18 14.40 4.31 2.21
C LEU A 18 13.15 4.75 2.97
N VAL A 19 12.90 6.07 3.04
CA VAL A 19 11.71 6.62 3.70
C VAL A 19 10.44 6.03 3.12
N ALA A 20 10.28 5.96 1.79
CA ALA A 20 9.05 5.44 1.16
C ALA A 20 8.85 3.92 1.34
N LEU A 21 9.93 3.19 1.60
CA LEU A 21 9.88 1.74 1.84
C LEU A 21 9.69 1.40 3.32
N VAL A 22 10.23 2.22 4.21
CA VAL A 22 10.18 2.02 5.66
C VAL A 22 8.88 2.57 6.25
N THR A 23 8.31 3.65 5.71
CA THR A 23 7.07 4.26 6.21
C THR A 23 5.88 3.29 6.36
N PRO A 24 5.53 2.41 5.39
CA PRO A 24 4.41 1.49 5.59
C PRO A 24 4.67 0.50 6.74
N LEU A 25 5.92 0.02 6.87
CA LEU A 25 6.32 -0.86 7.98
C LEU A 25 6.32 -0.14 9.33
N ALA A 26 6.83 1.09 9.37
CA ALA A 26 6.90 1.90 10.58
C ALA A 26 5.51 2.26 11.12
N VAL A 27 4.55 2.53 10.24
CA VAL A 27 3.15 2.81 10.65
C VAL A 27 2.50 1.57 11.25
N VAL A 28 2.71 0.40 10.65
CA VAL A 28 2.22 -0.86 11.22
C VAL A 28 2.90 -1.15 12.56
N ALA A 29 4.24 -1.05 12.63
CA ALA A 29 4.98 -1.34 13.86
C ALA A 29 4.64 -0.38 15.00
N SER A 30 4.42 0.91 14.70
CA SER A 30 4.05 1.90 15.71
C SER A 30 2.62 1.69 16.22
N THR A 31 1.67 1.37 15.34
CA THR A 31 0.29 1.09 15.75
C THR A 31 0.17 -0.20 16.56
N THR A 32 0.91 -1.26 16.21
CA THR A 32 0.95 -2.50 17.00
C THR A 32 1.67 -2.32 18.34
N LEU A 33 2.72 -1.50 18.40
CA LEU A 33 3.37 -1.17 19.66
C LEU A 33 2.46 -0.32 20.57
N LEU A 34 1.75 0.65 19.99
CA LEU A 34 0.76 1.46 20.73
C LEU A 34 -0.41 0.61 21.22
N SER A 35 -0.87 -0.37 20.44
CA SER A 35 -1.93 -1.27 20.89
C SER A 35 -1.48 -2.13 22.06
N ALA A 36 -0.23 -2.62 22.06
CA ALA A 36 0.31 -3.40 23.17
C ALA A 36 0.40 -2.61 24.49
N LEU A 37 0.50 -1.28 24.42
CA LEU A 37 0.51 -0.39 25.58
C LEU A 37 -0.89 0.06 26.01
N ALA A 38 -1.90 -0.16 25.16
CA ALA A 38 -3.27 0.27 25.41
C ALA A 38 -4.08 -0.83 26.11
N GLY A 39 -4.78 -0.47 27.18
CA GLY A 39 -5.70 -1.36 27.88
C GLY A 39 -7.15 -1.25 27.37
N GLY A 40 -7.91 -2.34 27.51
CA GLY A 40 -9.35 -2.37 27.27
C GLY A 40 -9.76 -2.16 25.81
N GLY A 41 -10.96 -1.61 25.57
CA GLY A 41 -11.54 -1.45 24.23
C GLY A 41 -10.74 -0.57 23.25
N MET A 42 -9.71 0.13 23.71
CA MET A 42 -8.77 0.88 22.87
C MET A 42 -7.80 -0.07 22.12
N HIS A 43 -7.55 -1.27 22.65
CA HIS A 43 -6.66 -2.25 22.06
C HIS A 43 -7.13 -2.68 20.66
N ASP A 44 -8.41 -3.04 20.50
CA ASP A 44 -8.93 -3.53 19.23
C ASP A 44 -8.96 -2.44 18.16
N PHE A 45 -9.27 -1.20 18.57
CA PHE A 45 -9.20 -0.04 17.70
C PHE A 45 -7.78 0.20 17.18
N LEU A 46 -6.77 0.14 18.06
CA LEU A 46 -5.37 0.40 17.72
C LEU A 46 -4.69 -0.78 17.01
N ALA A 47 -5.05 -2.01 17.34
CA ALA A 47 -4.43 -3.22 16.79
C ALA A 47 -5.00 -3.60 15.42
N VAL A 48 -6.28 -3.33 15.18
CA VAL A 48 -6.98 -3.86 13.99
C VAL A 48 -7.48 -2.73 13.09
N TRP A 49 -8.27 -1.79 13.63
CA TRP A 49 -8.97 -0.81 12.80
C TRP A 49 -8.04 0.28 12.27
N LEU A 50 -7.29 0.93 13.16
CA LEU A 50 -6.40 2.04 12.83
C LEU A 50 -5.33 1.65 11.79
N PRO A 51 -4.56 0.57 11.95
CA PRO A 51 -3.59 0.18 10.93
C PRO A 51 -4.23 -0.27 9.62
N ALA A 52 -5.38 -0.95 9.65
CA ALA A 52 -6.09 -1.35 8.44
C ALA A 52 -6.58 -0.13 7.63
N ALA A 53 -6.89 0.98 8.31
CA ALA A 53 -7.23 2.25 7.68
C ALA A 53 -5.99 3.02 7.20
N LEU A 54 -4.92 3.10 8.00
CA LEU A 54 -3.74 3.92 7.69
C LEU A 54 -2.81 3.31 6.63
N LEU A 55 -2.64 1.99 6.62
CA LEU A 55 -1.71 1.31 5.71
C LEU A 55 -2.02 1.59 4.23
N PRO A 56 -3.29 1.52 3.76
CA PRO A 56 -3.63 1.89 2.38
C PRO A 56 -3.30 3.34 2.03
N LEU A 57 -3.53 4.27 2.95
CA LEU A 57 -3.23 5.69 2.73
C LEU A 57 -1.74 5.92 2.55
N VAL A 58 -0.95 5.38 3.47
CA VAL A 58 0.52 5.49 3.45
C VAL A 58 1.07 4.84 2.19
N ALA A 59 0.53 3.68 1.80
CA ALA A 59 0.90 2.99 0.56
C ALA A 59 0.65 3.87 -0.67
N GLY A 60 -0.53 4.51 -0.77
CA GLY A 60 -0.85 5.41 -1.88
C GLY A 60 0.03 6.66 -1.93
N VAL A 61 0.29 7.31 -0.79
CA VAL A 61 1.15 8.51 -0.72
C VAL A 61 2.60 8.16 -1.05
N CYS A 62 3.10 7.02 -0.57
CA CYS A 62 4.44 6.53 -0.90
C CYS A 62 4.56 6.17 -2.38
N ALA A 63 3.51 5.63 -3.00
CA ALA A 63 3.47 5.39 -4.44
C ALA A 63 3.64 6.68 -5.25
N VAL A 64 2.93 7.75 -4.86
CA VAL A 64 3.10 9.08 -5.46
C VAL A 64 4.54 9.55 -5.30
N GLY A 65 5.13 9.42 -4.12
CA GLY A 65 6.52 9.82 -3.86
C GLY A 65 7.55 9.04 -4.66
N VAL A 66 7.37 7.73 -4.81
CA VAL A 66 8.26 6.84 -5.57
C VAL A 66 8.25 7.17 -7.07
N VAL A 67 7.07 7.47 -7.62
CA VAL A 67 6.91 7.85 -9.04
C VAL A 67 7.39 9.29 -9.28
N SER A 68 7.12 10.22 -8.36
CA SER A 68 7.50 11.62 -8.49
C SER A 68 8.99 11.90 -8.26
N ARG A 69 9.77 10.89 -7.82
CA ARG A 69 11.20 11.04 -7.49
C ARG A 69 12.12 11.08 -8.71
N GLU A 70 11.63 10.80 -9.92
CA GLU A 70 12.43 10.90 -11.14
C GLU A 70 12.49 12.34 -11.64
N VAL A 71 13.67 12.96 -11.46
CA VAL A 71 13.91 14.39 -11.73
C VAL A 71 14.04 14.70 -13.22
N MET A 72 14.31 13.70 -14.08
CA MET A 72 14.35 13.86 -15.54
C MET A 72 13.96 12.56 -16.28
N PRO A 73 12.70 12.38 -16.69
CA PRO A 73 12.30 11.25 -17.54
C PRO A 73 12.95 11.30 -18.93
N GLU A 74 13.27 12.50 -19.43
CA GLU A 74 13.96 12.72 -20.72
C GLU A 74 15.35 12.07 -20.76
N LEU A 75 16.08 12.04 -19.62
CA LEU A 75 17.35 11.33 -19.52
C LEU A 75 17.17 9.82 -19.57
N GLN A 76 16.03 9.28 -19.12
CA GLN A 76 15.73 7.86 -19.22
C GLN A 76 15.40 7.40 -20.64
N ALA A 77 14.97 8.32 -21.52
CA ALA A 77 14.80 8.03 -22.94
C ALA A 77 16.14 7.76 -23.65
N THR A 78 17.27 8.25 -23.13
CA THR A 78 18.60 7.96 -23.67
C THR A 78 19.19 6.61 -23.26
N PHE A 79 18.56 5.92 -22.30
CA PHE A 79 19.02 4.60 -21.86
C PHE A 79 18.29 3.47 -22.61
N PRO A 80 18.95 2.31 -22.80
CA PRO A 80 18.34 1.16 -23.48
C PRO A 80 17.17 0.54 -22.70
N THR A 81 17.01 0.87 -21.42
CA THR A 81 15.92 0.36 -20.58
C THR A 81 14.72 1.30 -20.62
N PRO A 82 13.54 0.83 -21.08
CA PRO A 82 12.37 1.69 -21.19
C PRO A 82 11.86 2.12 -19.80
N TYR A 83 11.53 3.40 -19.67
CA TYR A 83 10.95 4.05 -18.48
C TYR A 83 9.81 3.27 -17.77
N PRO A 84 8.83 2.67 -18.46
CA PRO A 84 7.81 1.83 -17.80
C PRO A 84 8.38 0.69 -16.97
N VAL A 85 9.52 0.12 -17.36
CA VAL A 85 10.12 -1.03 -16.66
C VAL A 85 10.75 -0.58 -15.34
N THR A 86 11.38 0.59 -15.28
CA THR A 86 11.97 1.12 -14.05
C THR A 86 10.88 1.48 -13.04
N VAL A 87 9.81 2.15 -13.48
CA VAL A 87 8.66 2.49 -12.62
C VAL A 87 8.00 1.22 -12.06
N ARG A 88 7.78 0.20 -12.90
CA ARG A 88 7.22 -1.09 -12.44
C ARG A 88 8.11 -1.78 -11.42
N ARG A 89 9.43 -1.77 -11.58
CA ARG A 89 10.37 -2.37 -10.60
C ARG A 89 10.29 -1.69 -9.24
N ARG A 90 10.19 -0.37 -9.20
CA ARG A 90 10.05 0.39 -7.94
C ARG A 90 8.70 0.18 -7.27
N LEU A 91 7.62 0.15 -8.05
CA LEU A 91 6.30 -0.18 -7.53
C LEU A 91 6.26 -1.59 -6.94
N ARG A 92 6.98 -2.56 -7.52
CA ARG A 92 7.10 -3.92 -6.93
C ARG A 92 7.75 -3.88 -5.55
N LEU A 93 8.81 -3.09 -5.34
CA LEU A 93 9.42 -2.94 -4.02
C LEU A 93 8.44 -2.37 -3.00
N LEU A 94 7.65 -1.38 -3.40
CA LEU A 94 6.60 -0.82 -2.55
C LEU A 94 5.51 -1.86 -2.23
N ILE A 95 5.04 -2.61 -3.22
CA ILE A 95 4.05 -3.69 -3.03
C ILE A 95 4.58 -4.74 -2.05
N VAL A 96 5.86 -5.12 -2.16
CA VAL A 96 6.48 -6.07 -1.22
C VAL A 96 6.55 -5.49 0.19
N ALA A 97 6.94 -4.22 0.35
CA ALA A 97 6.98 -3.55 1.66
C ALA A 97 5.59 -3.44 2.31
N VAL A 98 4.57 -3.09 1.51
CA VAL A 98 3.18 -3.03 1.94
C VAL A 98 2.65 -4.42 2.28
N GLY A 99 2.99 -5.44 1.48
CA GLY A 99 2.67 -6.83 1.75
C GLY A 99 3.26 -7.33 3.06
N ALA A 100 4.52 -6.96 3.36
CA ALA A 100 5.13 -7.24 4.66
C ALA A 100 4.36 -6.56 5.81
N GLY A 101 3.92 -5.31 5.64
CA GLY A 101 3.06 -4.62 6.60
C GLY A 101 1.73 -5.34 6.84
N VAL A 102 1.07 -5.82 5.77
CA VAL A 102 -0.18 -6.60 5.88
C VAL A 102 0.06 -7.92 6.61
N VAL A 103 1.17 -8.61 6.34
CA VAL A 103 1.52 -9.86 7.04
C VAL A 103 1.73 -9.59 8.53
N VAL A 104 2.46 -8.54 8.89
CA VAL A 104 2.63 -8.16 10.30
C VAL A 104 1.29 -7.87 10.96
N LEU A 105 0.38 -7.16 10.30
CA LEU A 105 -0.98 -6.92 10.82
C LEU A 105 -1.79 -8.20 11.00
N ALA A 106 -1.74 -9.12 10.04
CA ALA A 106 -2.44 -10.40 10.13
C ALA A 106 -1.91 -11.24 11.30
N VAL A 107 -0.58 -11.25 11.50
CA VAL A 107 0.06 -11.94 12.63
C VAL A 107 -0.31 -11.26 13.94
N SER A 108 -0.22 -9.94 14.05
CA SER A 108 -0.57 -9.20 15.27
C SER A 108 -2.03 -9.39 15.66
N ALA A 109 -2.95 -9.39 14.70
CA ALA A 109 -4.36 -9.68 14.94
C ALA A 109 -4.60 -11.14 15.36
N ALA A 110 -3.86 -12.09 14.79
CA ALA A 110 -3.94 -13.50 15.19
C ALA A 110 -3.37 -13.75 16.60
N THR A 111 -2.30 -13.04 16.99
CA THR A 111 -1.73 -13.15 18.34
C THR A 111 -2.55 -12.41 19.40
N GLY A 112 -3.18 -11.28 19.04
CA GLY A 112 -4.07 -10.52 19.93
C GLY A 112 -5.39 -11.23 20.23
N ALA A 113 -5.85 -12.11 19.32
CA ALA A 113 -7.06 -12.92 19.51
C ALA A 113 -6.93 -14.02 20.59
N GLY A 114 -5.76 -14.17 21.22
CA GLY A 114 -5.45 -15.25 22.15
C GLY A 114 -5.63 -14.96 23.63
N HIS A 115 -6.00 -13.75 24.06
CA HIS A 115 -6.09 -13.43 25.49
C HIS A 115 -7.25 -12.48 25.83
N ASP A 116 -8.41 -13.07 26.13
CA ASP A 116 -9.38 -12.45 27.04
C ASP A 116 -8.98 -12.86 28.48
N PRO A 117 -8.50 -11.93 29.33
CA PRO A 117 -8.09 -12.27 30.70
C PRO A 117 -9.25 -12.64 31.63
N VAL A 118 -10.51 -12.53 31.15
CA VAL A 118 -11.72 -12.75 31.95
C VAL A 118 -12.39 -14.10 31.69
N THR A 119 -12.27 -14.65 30.48
CA THR A 119 -13.07 -15.83 30.07
C THR A 119 -12.23 -17.05 29.66
N GLY A 120 -10.91 -16.91 29.44
CA GLY A 120 -10.03 -18.05 29.18
C GLY A 120 -10.38 -18.89 27.93
N GLN A 121 -11.27 -18.39 27.06
CA GLN A 121 -11.80 -19.14 25.93
C GLN A 121 -11.03 -18.74 24.65
N GLY A 122 -10.14 -19.61 24.19
CA GLY A 122 -9.43 -19.43 22.93
C GLY A 122 -10.39 -19.48 21.73
N ALA A 123 -10.75 -18.32 21.19
CA ALA A 123 -11.60 -18.25 20.02
C ALA A 123 -10.77 -18.59 18.76
N SER A 124 -11.11 -19.70 18.09
CA SER A 124 -10.52 -20.08 16.80
C SER A 124 -11.25 -19.47 15.58
N GLY A 125 -12.39 -18.80 15.80
CA GLY A 125 -13.12 -18.00 14.80
C GLY A 125 -12.54 -16.63 14.37
N PRO A 126 -11.75 -15.88 15.18
CA PRO A 126 -11.26 -14.55 14.84
C PRO A 126 -10.15 -14.54 13.78
N VAL A 127 -9.43 -15.66 13.59
CA VAL A 127 -8.31 -15.75 12.62
C VAL A 127 -8.78 -15.63 11.17
N LEU A 128 -9.92 -16.24 10.81
CA LEU A 128 -10.47 -16.10 9.45
C LEU A 128 -10.97 -14.68 9.19
N SER A 129 -11.58 -14.05 10.19
CA SER A 129 -12.04 -12.66 10.09
C SER A 129 -10.89 -11.66 9.99
N SER A 130 -9.77 -11.91 10.69
CA SER A 130 -8.58 -11.07 10.64
C SER A 130 -7.82 -11.22 9.32
N LEU A 131 -7.70 -12.45 8.80
CA LEU A 131 -7.15 -12.71 7.46
C LEU A 131 -7.98 -12.02 6.37
N PHE A 132 -9.30 -12.05 6.49
CA PHE A 132 -10.19 -11.41 5.53
C PHE A 132 -10.13 -9.87 5.59
N SER A 133 -9.98 -9.31 6.79
CA SER A 133 -9.72 -7.87 7.00
C SER A 133 -8.37 -7.46 6.39
N ALA A 134 -7.32 -8.26 6.61
CA ALA A 134 -6.00 -8.07 6.03
C ALA A 134 -6.00 -8.17 4.49
N ALA A 135 -6.76 -9.10 3.93
CA ALA A 135 -6.93 -9.21 2.47
C ALA A 135 -7.64 -7.99 1.89
N SER A 136 -8.66 -7.47 2.58
CA SER A 136 -9.40 -6.28 2.17
C SER A 136 -8.56 -5.00 2.25
N SER A 137 -7.70 -4.88 3.28
CA SER A 137 -6.75 -3.77 3.40
C SER A 137 -5.66 -3.86 2.34
N ALA A 138 -5.16 -5.06 2.01
CA ALA A 138 -4.22 -5.28 0.92
C ALA A 138 -4.81 -4.89 -0.44
N ALA A 139 -6.04 -5.32 -0.73
CA ALA A 139 -6.73 -4.97 -1.97
C ALA A 139 -6.92 -3.46 -2.11
N PHE A 140 -7.32 -2.78 -1.04
CA PHE A 140 -7.46 -1.33 -1.05
C PHE A 140 -6.11 -0.59 -1.16
N SER A 141 -5.05 -1.14 -0.56
CA SER A 141 -3.70 -0.60 -0.72
C SER A 141 -3.23 -0.70 -2.16
N LEU A 142 -3.47 -1.83 -2.83
CA LEU A 142 -3.17 -1.98 -4.26
C LEU A 142 -3.92 -0.95 -5.11
N LEU A 143 -5.18 -0.67 -4.80
CA LEU A 143 -5.96 0.38 -5.45
C LEU A 143 -5.34 1.76 -5.26
N LEU A 144 -4.99 2.14 -4.03
CA LEU A 144 -4.40 3.46 -3.76
C LEU A 144 -2.99 3.60 -4.32
N ILE A 145 -2.18 2.54 -4.32
CA ILE A 145 -0.88 2.53 -5.01
C ILE A 145 -1.09 2.73 -6.52
N GLY A 146 -2.05 2.02 -7.12
CA GLY A 146 -2.35 2.12 -8.54
C GLY A 146 -2.86 3.50 -8.96
N MET A 147 -3.79 4.08 -8.20
CA MET A 147 -4.26 5.44 -8.43
C MET A 147 -3.17 6.49 -8.22
N GLY A 148 -2.38 6.35 -7.14
CA GLY A 148 -1.26 7.26 -6.86
C GLY A 148 -0.22 7.23 -7.99
N ALA A 149 0.15 6.04 -8.45
CA ALA A 149 1.09 5.86 -9.55
C ALA A 149 0.52 6.39 -10.87
N TYR A 150 -0.75 6.12 -11.17
CA TYR A 150 -1.42 6.61 -12.39
C TYR A 150 -1.53 8.14 -12.42
N ALA A 151 -1.92 8.75 -11.30
CA ALA A 151 -2.06 10.20 -11.17
C ALA A 151 -0.72 10.93 -11.20
N ALA A 152 0.35 10.30 -10.70
CA ALA A 152 1.71 10.82 -10.76
C ALA A 152 2.32 10.66 -12.17
N ALA A 153 2.00 9.58 -12.88
CA ALA A 153 2.54 9.29 -14.21
C ALA A 153 1.99 10.18 -15.34
N GLY A 154 0.76 10.68 -15.22
CA GLY A 154 0.08 11.42 -16.29
C GLY A 154 0.23 12.95 -16.23
N ARG A 155 1.22 13.50 -15.50
CA ARG A 155 1.41 14.95 -15.43
C ARG A 155 2.86 15.37 -15.59
N THR A 156 3.13 15.95 -16.74
CA THR A 156 4.32 16.72 -17.05
C THR A 156 4.57 17.83 -16.02
N ARG A 157 5.70 17.72 -15.33
CA ARG A 157 6.54 18.82 -14.83
C ARG A 157 6.08 19.69 -13.65
N ASN A 158 4.85 19.62 -13.14
CA ASN A 158 4.56 20.39 -11.93
C ASN A 158 3.45 19.84 -11.02
N ARG A 159 3.85 19.61 -9.75
CA ARG A 159 3.05 19.35 -8.54
C ARG A 159 2.57 17.91 -8.35
N GLY A 160 3.26 17.18 -7.47
CA GLY A 160 2.76 15.94 -6.83
C GLY A 160 1.59 16.15 -5.85
N GLY A 161 1.32 17.39 -5.44
CA GLY A 161 0.21 17.76 -4.54
C GLY A 161 -1.19 17.28 -4.97
N PRO A 162 -1.60 17.45 -6.24
CA PRO A 162 -2.90 16.95 -6.70
C PRO A 162 -2.98 15.42 -6.86
N ALA A 163 -1.86 14.68 -6.88
CA ALA A 163 -1.89 13.21 -6.88
C ALA A 163 -2.10 12.65 -5.46
N SER A 164 -1.46 13.24 -4.44
CA SER A 164 -1.73 12.90 -3.04
C SER A 164 -3.14 13.32 -2.62
N ALA A 165 -3.67 14.43 -3.14
CA ALA A 165 -5.06 14.81 -2.95
C ALA A 165 -6.03 13.73 -3.45
N LEU A 166 -5.78 13.15 -4.64
CA LEU A 166 -6.61 12.05 -5.16
C LEU A 166 -6.56 10.82 -4.23
N VAL A 167 -5.37 10.43 -3.76
CA VAL A 167 -5.22 9.33 -2.79
C VAL A 167 -5.99 9.63 -1.50
N MET A 168 -5.87 10.84 -0.94
CA MET A 168 -6.61 11.25 0.26
C MET A 168 -8.12 11.24 0.03
N THR A 169 -8.61 11.74 -1.11
CA THR A 169 -10.04 11.75 -1.42
C THR A 169 -10.60 10.34 -1.56
N ALA A 170 -9.89 9.43 -2.24
CA ALA A 170 -10.31 8.04 -2.36
C ALA A 170 -10.28 7.30 -1.01
N TRP A 171 -9.29 7.62 -0.17
CA TRP A 171 -9.21 7.11 1.19
C TRP A 171 -10.40 7.58 2.05
N LEU A 172 -10.70 8.87 2.05
CA LEU A 172 -11.86 9.44 2.75
C LEU A 172 -13.18 8.89 2.19
N ALA A 173 -13.31 8.76 0.87
CA ALA A 173 -14.50 8.21 0.25
C ALA A 173 -14.76 6.77 0.69
N LYS A 174 -13.71 5.95 0.84
CA LYS A 174 -13.86 4.61 1.42
C LYS A 174 -14.40 4.68 2.85
N LEU A 175 -13.72 5.41 3.72
CA LEU A 175 -14.05 5.44 5.15
C LEU A 175 -15.42 6.07 5.45
N LEU A 176 -15.81 7.11 4.70
CA LEU A 176 -17.03 7.88 4.97
C LEU A 176 -18.25 7.36 4.23
N VAL A 177 -18.06 6.82 3.02
CA VAL A 177 -19.16 6.42 2.14
C VAL A 177 -19.19 4.91 1.97
N LEU A 178 -18.09 4.31 1.49
CA LEU A 178 -18.11 2.92 1.06
C LEU A 178 -18.25 1.93 2.23
N ASP A 179 -17.61 2.22 3.36
CA ASP A 179 -17.72 1.41 4.58
C ASP A 179 -19.11 1.52 5.24
N ARG A 180 -19.99 2.43 4.77
CA ARG A 180 -21.38 2.54 5.21
C ARG A 180 -22.35 1.69 4.39
N ILE A 181 -21.91 1.18 3.25
CA ILE A 181 -22.76 0.38 2.35
C ILE A 181 -22.51 -1.10 2.65
N PRO A 182 -23.55 -1.90 2.94
CA PRO A 182 -23.41 -3.33 3.20
C PRO A 182 -23.17 -4.09 1.88
N LEU A 183 -21.96 -3.95 1.33
CA LEU A 183 -21.53 -4.66 0.13
C LEU A 183 -20.87 -5.99 0.49
N PRO A 184 -20.99 -7.02 -0.37
CA PRO A 184 -20.27 -8.27 -0.19
C PRO A 184 -18.75 -8.00 -0.27
N PRO A 185 -18.01 -8.21 0.82
CA PRO A 185 -16.67 -7.66 0.93
C PRO A 185 -15.66 -8.35 -0.01
N ALA A 186 -15.92 -9.60 -0.39
CA ALA A 186 -15.11 -10.31 -1.38
C ALA A 186 -15.18 -9.65 -2.76
N ALA A 187 -16.37 -9.21 -3.18
CA ALA A 187 -16.56 -8.52 -4.45
C ALA A 187 -15.85 -7.15 -4.45
N VAL A 188 -15.92 -6.43 -3.33
CA VAL A 188 -15.23 -5.14 -3.16
C VAL A 188 -13.71 -5.32 -3.21
N ALA A 189 -13.17 -6.33 -2.54
CA ALA A 189 -11.73 -6.64 -2.58
C ALA A 189 -11.25 -6.99 -4.00
N VAL A 190 -12.02 -7.80 -4.74
CA VAL A 190 -11.71 -8.14 -6.14
C VAL A 190 -11.76 -6.89 -7.02
N ALA A 191 -12.79 -6.05 -6.88
CA ALA A 191 -12.91 -4.81 -7.63
C ALA A 191 -11.74 -3.85 -7.36
N PHE A 192 -11.34 -3.71 -6.09
CA PHE A 192 -10.19 -2.90 -5.70
C PHE A 192 -8.88 -3.44 -6.27
N ALA A 193 -8.63 -4.74 -6.17
CA ALA A 193 -7.44 -5.37 -6.72
C ALA A 193 -7.37 -5.20 -8.24
N ALA A 194 -8.48 -5.46 -8.95
CA ALA A 194 -8.57 -5.32 -10.39
C ALA A 194 -8.34 -3.87 -10.84
N ALA A 195 -9.00 -2.90 -10.21
CA ALA A 195 -8.84 -1.48 -10.51
C ALA A 195 -7.42 -0.97 -10.18
N GLY A 196 -6.82 -1.45 -9.08
CA GLY A 196 -5.44 -1.15 -8.70
C GLY A 196 -4.42 -1.67 -9.73
N VAL A 197 -4.52 -2.94 -10.10
CA VAL A 197 -3.64 -3.54 -11.12
C VAL A 197 -3.82 -2.84 -12.46
N TRP A 198 -5.05 -2.58 -12.88
CA TRP A 198 -5.34 -1.89 -14.14
C TRP A 198 -4.76 -0.47 -14.15
N SER A 199 -4.93 0.30 -13.08
CA SER A 199 -4.39 1.65 -12.97
C SER A 199 -2.85 1.67 -12.92
N MET A 200 -2.20 0.69 -12.28
CA MET A 200 -0.75 0.51 -12.35
C MET A 200 -0.26 0.24 -13.78
N VAL A 201 -0.90 -0.70 -14.48
CA VAL A 201 -0.54 -1.06 -15.86
C VAL A 201 -0.73 0.16 -16.78
N ARG A 202 -1.87 0.84 -16.66
CA ARG A 202 -2.16 2.04 -17.46
C ARG A 202 -1.26 3.22 -17.10
N GLY A 203 -0.90 3.37 -15.83
CA GLY A 203 0.01 4.42 -15.36
C GLY A 203 1.41 4.22 -15.93
N SER A 204 1.92 2.98 -15.89
CA SER A 204 3.23 2.66 -16.47
C SER A 204 3.28 2.86 -17.99
N THR A 205 2.19 2.58 -18.72
CA THR A 205 2.15 2.79 -20.18
C THR A 205 2.05 4.27 -20.53
N ARG A 206 1.27 5.06 -19.80
CA ARG A 206 1.22 6.53 -19.93
C ARG A 206 2.58 7.18 -19.70
N ALA A 207 3.28 6.74 -18.66
CA ALA A 207 4.62 7.19 -18.33
C ALA A 207 5.61 7.02 -19.51
N GLY A 208 5.50 5.93 -20.28
CA GLY A 208 6.36 5.68 -21.44
C GLY A 208 5.93 6.38 -22.73
N GLY A 209 4.65 6.75 -22.86
CA GLY A 209 4.11 7.41 -24.06
C GLY A 209 4.34 8.92 -24.11
N GLU A 210 4.57 9.57 -22.96
CA GLU A 210 4.92 11.00 -22.89
C GLU A 210 6.44 11.25 -23.02
N ALA A 211 7.26 10.20 -23.02
CA ALA A 211 8.72 10.27 -23.10
C ALA A 211 9.29 10.10 -24.53
N VAL A 212 8.41 10.00 -25.54
CA VAL A 212 8.71 9.89 -26.98
C VAL A 212 8.06 11.07 -27.69
#